data_AF-A0A9Q0I9T9-F1
#
_entry.id   AF-A0A9Q0I9T9-F1
#
_cell.length_a   1.000
_cell.length_b   1.000
_cell.length_c   1.000
_cell.angle_alpha   90.00
_cell.angle_beta   90.00
_cell.angle_gamma   90.00
#
_symmetry.space_group_name_H-M   'P 1'
#
loop_
_entity.id
_entity.type
_entity.pdbx_description
1 polymer ?
#
loop_
_entity_poly.entity_id
_entity_poly.type
_entity_poly.pdbx_seq_one_letter_code
_entity_poly.pdbx_strand_id
1 'polypeptide(L)'
;MTCKKIMERSPLMYPAVRHMRSLDPVMIVTETESATAMFEKLLQVLLNAGWCPATECDKVLSQYKAFSLDVNTNHKAEFQEFVYSCRLDEFFGRYLSGKEEYAELWIIMKCLFMLSHGQAAVERGYSVNKDMLVENLQEKTLMAIMRSVHDAMAGHTDEALPKDLKQHCRGARTRYEMYLEDQKKLREQTTKEKKRKELCQEIQKVKTKRQKVMTSAETMEKEAHGSQARKGLLVRRKRWQLYTKP
;
A
#
# COMPACT_ATOMS: atom_id res chain seq x y z
N MET A 1 -33.55 15.45 14.06
CA MET A 1 -32.90 16.40 13.12
C MET A 1 -31.51 15.95 12.63
N THR A 2 -30.93 14.88 13.17
CA THR A 2 -29.55 14.44 12.84
C THR A 2 -29.46 13.73 11.48
N CYS A 3 -30.47 12.93 11.08
CA CYS A 3 -30.44 12.20 9.81
C CYS A 3 -30.54 13.11 8.57
N LYS A 4 -31.26 14.25 8.64
CA LYS A 4 -31.37 15.19 7.51
C LYS A 4 -30.03 15.85 7.17
N LYS A 5 -29.27 16.29 8.18
CA LYS A 5 -27.94 16.89 7.98
C LYS A 5 -26.89 15.89 7.50
N ILE A 6 -27.01 14.62 7.90
CA ILE A 6 -26.16 13.52 7.40
C ILE A 6 -26.51 13.21 5.95
N MET A 7 -27.81 13.17 5.60
CA MET A 7 -28.25 13.03 4.22
C MET A 7 -27.74 14.20 3.38
N GLU A 8 -27.89 15.46 3.80
CA GLU A 8 -27.42 16.64 3.06
C GLU A 8 -25.92 16.61 2.69
N ARG A 9 -25.10 15.91 3.48
CA ARG A 9 -23.66 15.72 3.21
C ARG A 9 -23.33 14.38 2.55
N SER A 10 -24.32 13.50 2.37
CA SER A 10 -24.14 12.20 1.77
C SER A 10 -24.20 12.29 0.24
N PRO A 11 -23.37 11.51 -0.48
CA PRO A 11 -23.49 11.35 -1.94
C PRO A 11 -24.89 10.90 -2.38
N LEU A 12 -25.68 10.31 -1.47
CA LEU A 12 -27.07 9.89 -1.72
C LEU A 12 -28.04 11.05 -1.93
N MET A 13 -27.65 12.32 -1.73
CA MET A 13 -28.49 13.44 -2.16
C MET A 13 -28.60 13.51 -3.67
N TYR A 14 -27.51 13.20 -4.37
CA TYR A 14 -27.44 13.26 -5.81
C TYR A 14 -28.31 12.15 -6.43
N PRO A 15 -29.32 12.50 -7.26
CA PRO A 15 -30.18 11.51 -7.91
C PRO A 15 -29.38 10.49 -8.72
N ALA A 16 -28.30 10.90 -9.38
CA ALA A 16 -27.41 10.00 -10.11
C ALA A 16 -26.86 8.86 -9.23
N VAL A 17 -26.33 9.20 -8.05
CA VAL A 17 -25.74 8.22 -7.12
C VAL A 17 -26.81 7.29 -6.54
N ARG A 18 -28.02 7.79 -6.30
CA ARG A 18 -29.15 6.94 -5.88
C ARG A 18 -29.57 5.95 -6.96
N HIS A 19 -29.61 6.39 -8.21
CA HIS A 19 -30.05 5.58 -9.33
C HIS A 19 -28.97 4.64 -9.88
N MET A 20 -27.69 4.87 -9.56
CA MET A 20 -26.57 3.94 -9.83
C MET A 20 -26.74 2.58 -9.14
N ARG A 21 -27.60 2.47 -8.13
CA ARG A 21 -27.98 1.18 -7.52
C ARG A 21 -28.61 0.21 -8.52
N SER A 22 -29.16 0.70 -9.64
CA SER A 22 -29.61 -0.16 -10.74
C SER A 22 -28.52 -1.08 -11.28
N LEU A 23 -27.25 -0.70 -11.17
CA LEU A 23 -26.10 -1.49 -11.64
C LEU A 23 -25.57 -2.49 -10.60
N ASP A 24 -26.27 -2.68 -9.48
CA ASP A 24 -25.92 -3.72 -8.50
C ASP A 24 -26.30 -5.10 -9.05
N PRO A 25 -25.34 -6.04 -9.22
CA PRO A 25 -25.61 -7.38 -9.75
C PRO A 25 -26.73 -8.12 -9.02
N VAL A 26 -26.80 -7.97 -7.70
CA VAL A 26 -27.83 -8.63 -6.88
C VAL A 26 -29.21 -8.02 -7.18
N MET A 27 -29.28 -6.69 -7.33
CA MET A 27 -30.54 -5.99 -7.56
C MET A 27 -31.14 -6.26 -8.96
N ILE A 28 -30.29 -6.45 -9.97
CA ILE A 28 -30.72 -6.79 -11.33
C ILE A 28 -31.52 -8.11 -11.34
N VAL A 29 -31.16 -9.05 -10.47
CA VAL A 29 -31.81 -10.36 -10.34
C VAL A 29 -32.98 -10.35 -9.36
N THR A 30 -32.86 -9.69 -8.21
CA THR A 30 -33.89 -9.73 -7.17
C THR A 30 -35.08 -8.81 -7.47
N GLU A 31 -34.82 -7.66 -8.08
CA GLU A 31 -35.82 -6.61 -8.32
C GLU A 31 -35.66 -5.99 -9.72
N THR A 32 -35.83 -6.81 -10.75
CA THR A 32 -35.66 -6.40 -12.17
C THR A 32 -36.50 -5.18 -12.57
N GLU A 33 -37.75 -5.07 -12.12
CA GLU A 33 -38.62 -3.92 -12.42
C GLU A 33 -38.15 -2.63 -11.72
N SER A 34 -37.73 -2.73 -10.45
CA SER A 34 -37.16 -1.60 -9.71
C SER A 34 -35.82 -1.16 -10.30
N ALA A 35 -34.96 -2.11 -10.72
CA ALA A 35 -33.67 -1.82 -11.31
C ALA A 35 -33.81 -1.11 -12.66
N THR A 36 -34.72 -1.56 -13.52
CA THR A 36 -35.01 -0.91 -14.81
C THR A 36 -35.60 0.49 -14.64
N ALA A 37 -36.54 0.68 -13.70
CA ALA A 37 -37.10 2.00 -13.40
C ALA A 37 -36.06 2.98 -12.83
N MET A 38 -35.10 2.49 -12.04
CA MET A 38 -34.00 3.32 -11.56
C MET A 38 -32.98 3.62 -12.64
N PHE A 39 -32.70 2.68 -13.54
CA PHE A 39 -31.83 2.93 -14.68
C PHE A 39 -32.43 3.95 -15.65
N GLU A 40 -33.74 3.93 -15.88
CA GLU A 40 -34.43 4.96 -16.66
C GLU A 40 -34.27 6.35 -16.04
N LYS A 41 -34.45 6.47 -14.72
CA LYS A 41 -34.19 7.73 -13.99
C LYS A 41 -32.73 8.15 -14.05
N LEU A 42 -31.79 7.20 -14.07
CA LEU A 42 -30.37 7.49 -14.26
C LEU A 42 -30.11 8.08 -15.65
N LEU A 43 -30.70 7.49 -16.70
CA LEU A 43 -30.60 7.99 -18.07
C LEU A 43 -31.21 9.39 -18.22
N GLN A 44 -32.34 9.67 -17.56
CA GLN A 44 -32.92 11.02 -17.53
C GLN A 44 -31.96 12.05 -16.90
N VAL A 45 -31.25 11.68 -15.83
CA VAL A 45 -30.24 12.55 -15.21
C VAL A 45 -29.05 12.77 -16.15
N LEU A 46 -28.61 11.74 -16.88
CA LEU A 46 -27.53 11.84 -17.86
C LEU A 46 -27.92 12.67 -19.09
N LEU A 47 -29.18 12.55 -19.55
CA LEU A 47 -29.75 13.37 -20.61
C LEU A 47 -29.78 14.85 -20.21
N ASN A 48 -30.26 15.15 -19.00
CA ASN A 48 -30.28 16.52 -18.47
C ASN A 48 -28.88 17.12 -18.31
N ALA A 49 -27.88 16.28 -18.03
CA ALA A 49 -26.49 16.70 -17.95
C ALA A 49 -25.83 16.88 -19.33
N GLY A 50 -26.49 16.46 -20.42
CA GLY A 50 -25.95 16.53 -21.78
C GLY A 50 -24.93 15.43 -22.12
N TRP A 51 -24.89 14.34 -21.34
CA TRP A 51 -23.90 13.27 -21.51
C TRP A 51 -24.30 12.26 -22.59
N CYS A 52 -25.59 12.18 -22.91
CA CYS A 52 -26.13 11.22 -23.87
C CYS A 52 -27.31 11.87 -24.63
N PRO A 53 -27.36 11.80 -25.98
CA PRO A 53 -28.50 12.27 -26.74
C PRO A 53 -29.72 11.34 -26.55
N ALA A 54 -30.93 11.89 -26.64
CA ALA A 54 -32.17 11.15 -26.37
C ALA A 54 -32.32 9.86 -27.22
N THR A 55 -31.81 9.87 -28.45
CA THR A 55 -31.83 8.73 -29.38
C THR A 55 -30.95 7.56 -28.93
N GLU A 56 -29.90 7.83 -28.16
CA GLU A 56 -29.04 6.80 -27.57
C GLU A 56 -29.60 6.30 -26.24
N CYS A 57 -30.28 7.16 -25.46
CA CYS A 57 -30.94 6.76 -24.22
C CYS A 57 -31.98 5.64 -24.43
N ASP A 58 -32.82 5.73 -25.46
CA ASP A 58 -33.85 4.71 -25.73
C ASP A 58 -33.23 3.37 -26.15
N LYS A 59 -32.16 3.42 -26.95
CA LYS A 59 -31.39 2.22 -27.34
C LYS A 59 -30.75 1.56 -26.13
N VAL A 60 -30.09 2.35 -25.28
CA VAL A 60 -29.44 1.88 -24.05
C VAL A 60 -30.45 1.28 -23.08
N LEU A 61 -31.65 1.87 -22.96
CA LEU A 61 -32.73 1.33 -22.13
C LEU A 61 -33.25 -0.01 -22.66
N SER A 62 -33.40 -0.14 -23.98
CA SER A 62 -33.80 -1.40 -24.62
C SER A 62 -32.75 -2.50 -24.41
N GLN A 63 -31.46 -2.17 -24.61
CA GLN A 63 -30.34 -3.07 -24.34
C GLN A 63 -30.27 -3.49 -22.88
N TYR A 64 -30.52 -2.58 -21.94
CA TYR A 64 -30.53 -2.89 -20.51
C TYR A 64 -31.66 -3.86 -20.13
N LYS A 65 -32.86 -3.68 -20.70
CA LYS A 65 -33.98 -4.62 -20.48
C LYS A 65 -33.67 -6.01 -21.05
N ALA A 66 -33.09 -6.07 -22.25
CA ALA A 66 -32.65 -7.33 -22.86
C ALA A 66 -31.55 -8.02 -22.03
N PHE A 67 -30.56 -7.25 -21.55
CA PHE A 67 -29.52 -7.74 -20.67
C PHE A 67 -30.09 -8.27 -19.34
N SER A 68 -31.02 -7.54 -18.72
CA SER A 68 -31.64 -8.00 -17.47
C SER A 68 -32.41 -9.32 -17.65
N LEU A 69 -33.00 -9.56 -18.82
CA LEU A 69 -33.66 -10.81 -19.16
C LEU A 69 -32.64 -11.95 -19.40
N ASP A 70 -31.53 -11.67 -20.11
CA ASP A 70 -30.42 -12.60 -20.33
C ASP A 70 -29.77 -13.04 -19.01
N VAL A 71 -29.56 -12.09 -18.09
CA VAL A 71 -29.00 -12.36 -16.76
C VAL A 71 -29.93 -13.24 -15.92
N ASN A 72 -31.24 -13.00 -15.94
CA ASN A 72 -32.20 -13.78 -15.16
C ASN A 72 -32.41 -15.20 -15.72
N THR A 73 -32.17 -15.40 -17.02
CA THR A 73 -32.33 -16.70 -17.69
C THR A 73 -31.06 -17.55 -17.63
N ASN A 74 -29.89 -16.96 -17.87
CA ASN A 74 -28.64 -17.71 -18.07
C ASN A 74 -27.67 -17.61 -16.88
N HIS A 75 -27.70 -16.53 -16.10
CA HIS A 75 -26.65 -16.21 -15.11
C HIS A 75 -27.17 -15.86 -13.71
N LYS A 76 -28.40 -16.27 -13.39
CA LYS A 76 -29.08 -15.91 -12.14
C LYS A 76 -28.27 -16.21 -10.88
N ALA A 77 -27.62 -17.37 -10.82
CA ALA A 77 -26.85 -17.80 -9.65
C ALA A 77 -25.59 -16.94 -9.44
N GLU A 78 -24.87 -16.61 -10.52
CA GLU A 78 -23.62 -15.83 -10.45
C GLU A 78 -23.86 -14.38 -10.02
N PHE A 79 -25.01 -13.81 -10.40
CA PHE A 79 -25.41 -12.46 -10.00
C PHE A 79 -26.02 -12.41 -8.60
N GLN A 80 -26.72 -13.46 -8.15
CA GLN A 80 -27.32 -13.53 -6.82
C GLN A 80 -26.30 -13.83 -5.72
N GLU A 81 -25.27 -14.63 -6.01
CA GLU A 81 -24.16 -14.93 -5.09
C GLU A 81 -23.01 -13.93 -5.22
N PHE A 82 -23.19 -12.83 -5.95
CA PHE A 82 -22.16 -11.85 -6.16
C PHE A 82 -21.69 -11.23 -4.83
N VAL A 83 -20.43 -11.47 -4.50
CA VAL A 83 -19.73 -10.81 -3.40
C VAL A 83 -18.82 -9.74 -4.00
N TYR A 84 -18.74 -8.57 -3.37
CA TYR A 84 -17.86 -7.44 -3.74
C TYR A 84 -16.36 -7.74 -3.56
N SER A 85 -15.91 -8.96 -3.87
CA SER A 85 -14.52 -9.40 -3.88
C SER A 85 -13.81 -9.07 -5.21
N CYS A 86 -14.56 -8.81 -6.27
CA CYS A 86 -14.05 -8.41 -7.59
C CYS A 86 -14.60 -7.05 -8.02
N ARG A 87 -13.87 -6.37 -8.92
CA ARG A 87 -14.30 -5.07 -9.43
C ARG A 87 -15.51 -5.24 -10.34
N LEU A 88 -16.49 -4.32 -10.23
CA LEU A 88 -17.72 -4.37 -11.03
C LEU A 88 -17.46 -4.23 -12.53
N ASP A 89 -16.49 -3.42 -12.94
CA ASP A 89 -16.11 -3.27 -14.36
C ASP A 89 -15.56 -4.58 -14.95
N GLU A 90 -14.73 -5.30 -14.20
CA GLU A 90 -14.24 -6.62 -14.63
C GLU A 90 -15.36 -7.67 -14.66
N PHE A 91 -16.28 -7.63 -13.70
CA PHE A 91 -17.41 -8.54 -13.64
C PHE A 91 -18.39 -8.32 -14.81
N PHE A 92 -18.88 -7.10 -14.99
CA PHE A 92 -19.76 -6.75 -16.11
C PHE A 92 -19.07 -6.90 -17.47
N GLY A 93 -17.75 -6.68 -17.52
CA GLY A 93 -16.94 -6.93 -18.72
C GLY A 93 -17.05 -8.36 -19.24
N ARG A 94 -17.18 -9.38 -18.37
CA ARG A 94 -17.31 -10.78 -18.83
C ARG A 94 -18.59 -11.05 -19.63
N TYR A 95 -19.64 -10.28 -19.38
CA TYR A 95 -20.95 -10.47 -19.99
C TYR A 95 -21.23 -9.51 -21.14
N LEU A 96 -20.69 -8.28 -21.05
CA LEU A 96 -20.96 -7.19 -21.97
C LEU A 96 -19.81 -6.95 -22.97
N SER A 97 -18.58 -7.36 -22.66
CA SER A 97 -17.47 -7.18 -23.61
C SER A 97 -17.57 -8.16 -24.78
N GLY A 98 -17.53 -7.63 -26.00
CA GLY A 98 -17.53 -8.43 -27.23
C GLY A 98 -18.91 -8.75 -27.83
N LYS A 99 -20.02 -8.36 -27.17
CA LYS A 99 -21.37 -8.46 -27.75
C LYS A 99 -21.75 -7.11 -28.39
N GLU A 100 -21.87 -7.07 -29.72
CA GLU A 100 -22.32 -5.87 -30.45
C GLU A 100 -23.73 -5.43 -30.03
N GLU A 101 -24.56 -6.37 -29.58
CA GLU A 101 -25.92 -6.14 -29.09
C GLU A 101 -26.00 -5.23 -27.85
N TYR A 102 -24.90 -5.08 -27.11
CA TYR A 102 -24.84 -4.27 -25.88
C TYR A 102 -23.74 -3.19 -25.93
N ALA A 103 -23.26 -2.83 -27.12
CA ALA A 103 -22.12 -1.93 -27.28
C ALA A 103 -22.36 -0.55 -26.63
N GLU A 104 -23.51 0.06 -26.88
CA GLU A 104 -23.88 1.37 -26.35
C GLU A 104 -24.09 1.35 -24.84
N LEU A 105 -24.77 0.31 -24.32
CA LEU A 105 -24.92 0.08 -22.89
C LEU A 105 -23.56 -0.03 -22.21
N TRP A 106 -22.62 -0.78 -22.82
CA TRP A 106 -21.30 -0.98 -22.27
C TRP A 106 -20.47 0.31 -22.23
N ILE A 107 -20.58 1.18 -23.23
CA ILE A 107 -19.92 2.50 -23.24
C ILE A 107 -20.43 3.35 -22.07
N ILE A 108 -21.75 3.43 -21.87
CA ILE A 108 -22.34 4.19 -20.76
C ILE A 108 -21.94 3.61 -19.40
N MET A 109 -21.96 2.27 -19.25
CA MET A 109 -21.54 1.62 -18.01
C MET A 109 -20.05 1.87 -17.70
N LYS A 110 -19.17 1.85 -18.71
CA LYS A 110 -17.76 2.24 -18.52
C LYS A 110 -17.62 3.68 -18.04
N CYS A 111 -18.35 4.62 -18.63
CA CYS A 111 -18.34 6.01 -18.19
C CYS A 111 -18.79 6.12 -16.72
N LEU A 112 -19.88 5.43 -16.35
CA LEU A 112 -20.39 5.41 -14.98
C LEU A 112 -19.40 4.78 -13.98
N PHE A 113 -18.75 3.67 -14.34
CA PHE A 113 -17.73 3.04 -13.50
C PHE A 113 -16.42 3.85 -13.43
N MET A 114 -16.12 4.67 -14.43
CA MET A 114 -14.99 5.61 -14.37
C MET A 114 -15.27 6.76 -13.41
N LEU A 115 -16.52 7.23 -13.33
CA LEU A 115 -16.93 8.28 -12.39
C LEU A 115 -16.88 7.82 -10.93
N SER A 116 -17.20 6.55 -10.65
CA SER A 116 -17.11 6.01 -9.29
C SER A 116 -15.67 5.91 -8.78
N HIS A 117 -14.67 5.90 -9.68
CA HIS A 117 -13.24 5.99 -9.33
C HIS A 117 -12.77 7.41 -8.98
N GLY A 118 -13.57 8.44 -9.21
CA GLY A 118 -13.23 9.85 -9.02
C GLY A 118 -13.21 10.32 -7.58
N GLN A 119 -12.28 9.80 -6.77
CA GLN A 119 -11.63 10.43 -5.59
C GLN A 119 -10.64 9.44 -4.92
N ALA A 120 -10.84 8.13 -5.05
CA ALA A 120 -10.03 7.12 -4.35
C ALA A 120 -8.57 7.03 -4.85
N ALA A 121 -8.32 7.33 -6.13
CA ALA A 121 -6.96 7.34 -6.68
C ALA A 121 -6.18 8.61 -6.30
N VAL A 122 -6.87 9.74 -6.13
CA VAL A 122 -6.24 11.01 -5.74
C VAL A 122 -5.80 10.95 -4.27
N GLU A 123 -6.54 10.28 -3.39
CA GLU A 123 -6.10 10.01 -2.01
C GLU A 123 -4.92 9.02 -1.91
N ARG A 124 -4.75 8.10 -2.87
CA ARG A 124 -3.52 7.29 -2.96
C ARG A 124 -2.28 8.13 -3.31
N GLY A 125 -2.45 9.27 -3.98
CA GLY A 125 -1.38 10.26 -4.22
C GLY A 125 -1.07 11.16 -3.02
N TYR A 126 -1.96 11.21 -2.01
CA TYR A 126 -1.73 11.88 -0.73
C TYR A 126 -1.10 10.97 0.34
N SER A 127 -0.98 9.67 0.07
CA SER A 127 -0.06 8.82 0.82
C SER A 127 1.35 9.18 0.38
N VAL A 128 2.01 10.02 1.19
CA VAL A 128 3.41 10.43 1.13
C VAL A 128 4.20 9.57 0.15
N ASN A 129 4.29 10.05 -1.09
CA ASN A 129 5.13 9.43 -2.09
C ASN A 129 6.56 9.57 -1.55
N LYS A 130 7.15 8.48 -1.05
CA LYS A 130 8.50 8.47 -0.46
C LYS A 130 9.55 8.99 -1.44
N ASP A 131 9.24 8.96 -2.73
CA ASP A 131 10.09 9.48 -3.81
C ASP A 131 9.94 11.01 -4.01
N MET A 132 8.86 11.62 -3.51
CA MET A 132 8.68 13.09 -3.52
C MET A 132 9.34 13.79 -2.32
N LEU A 133 9.83 13.01 -1.33
CA LEU A 133 10.71 13.52 -0.27
C LEU A 133 12.14 13.75 -0.76
N VAL A 134 12.47 13.35 -1.99
CA VAL A 134 13.70 13.75 -2.65
C VAL A 134 13.44 15.08 -3.35
N GLU A 135 14.13 16.11 -2.86
CA GLU A 135 14.19 17.50 -3.32
C GLU A 135 14.11 17.66 -4.85
N ASN A 136 12.91 17.65 -5.42
CA ASN A 136 12.72 17.89 -6.85
C ASN A 136 11.74 19.02 -7.15
N LEU A 137 11.42 19.87 -6.16
CA LEU A 137 10.91 21.20 -6.44
C LEU A 137 12.11 22.13 -6.68
N GLN A 138 12.26 22.57 -7.93
CA GLN A 138 13.16 23.67 -8.25
C GLN A 138 12.73 24.91 -7.46
N GLU A 139 13.72 25.71 -7.03
CA GLU A 139 13.52 26.93 -6.22
C GLU A 139 12.47 27.88 -6.82
N LYS A 140 12.41 27.94 -8.16
CA LYS A 140 11.41 28.72 -8.91
C LYS A 140 9.97 28.26 -8.67
N THR A 141 9.75 26.95 -8.55
CA THR A 141 8.43 26.36 -8.28
C THR A 141 8.01 26.65 -6.83
N LEU A 142 8.96 26.57 -5.90
CA LEU A 142 8.74 26.96 -4.49
C LEU A 142 8.38 28.44 -4.37
N MET A 143 9.13 29.32 -5.04
CA MET A 143 8.84 30.76 -5.08
C MET A 143 7.47 31.06 -5.71
N ALA A 144 7.10 30.37 -6.80
CA ALA A 144 5.81 30.56 -7.44
C ALA A 144 4.64 30.16 -6.51
N ILE A 145 4.74 29.01 -5.84
CA ILE A 145 3.71 28.55 -4.90
C ILE A 145 3.62 29.48 -3.70
N MET A 146 4.76 29.86 -3.10
CA MET A 146 4.77 30.81 -1.97
C MET A 146 4.18 32.17 -2.35
N ARG A 147 4.44 32.66 -3.57
CA ARG A 147 3.87 33.91 -4.07
C ARG A 147 2.37 33.81 -4.31
N SER A 148 1.88 32.71 -4.89
CA SER A 148 0.44 32.48 -5.05
C SER A 148 -0.29 32.39 -3.70
N VAL A 149 0.33 31.76 -2.70
CA VAL A 149 -0.22 31.73 -1.33
C VAL A 149 -0.17 33.12 -0.70
N HIS A 150 0.93 33.84 -0.85
CA HIS A 150 1.06 35.21 -0.35
C HIS A 150 0.03 36.15 -0.99
N ASP A 151 -0.18 36.09 -2.30
CA ASP A 151 -1.12 36.93 -3.03
C ASP A 151 -2.58 36.59 -2.66
N ALA A 152 -2.88 35.32 -2.42
CA ALA A 152 -4.18 34.90 -1.88
C ALA A 152 -4.42 35.41 -0.44
N MET A 153 -3.34 35.59 0.33
CA MET A 153 -3.38 36.08 1.70
C MET A 153 -3.27 37.61 1.80
N ALA A 154 -2.79 38.30 0.76
CA ALA A 154 -2.50 39.74 0.74
C ALA A 154 -3.73 40.66 0.88
N GLY A 155 -4.95 40.11 0.89
CA GLY A 155 -6.19 40.84 1.18
C GLY A 155 -6.82 40.53 2.54
N HIS A 156 -6.26 39.61 3.33
CA HIS A 156 -6.79 39.25 4.65
C HIS A 156 -5.98 39.96 5.73
N THR A 157 -6.63 40.85 6.50
CA THR A 157 -6.01 41.47 7.67
C THR A 157 -5.61 40.41 8.69
N ASP A 158 -4.47 40.63 9.36
CA ASP A 158 -3.84 39.71 10.31
C ASP A 158 -4.79 39.23 11.44
N GLU A 159 -5.90 39.93 11.66
CA GLU A 159 -6.94 39.64 12.65
C GLU A 159 -7.82 38.42 12.30
N ALA A 160 -7.84 37.96 11.04
CA ALA A 160 -8.65 36.81 10.59
C ALA A 160 -7.98 35.45 10.85
N LEU A 161 -6.71 35.42 11.26
CA LEU A 161 -5.96 34.17 11.47
C LEU A 161 -6.10 33.67 12.93
N PRO A 162 -6.52 32.41 13.15
CA PRO A 162 -6.59 31.83 14.47
C PRO A 162 -5.26 31.96 15.23
N LYS A 163 -5.31 32.38 16.50
CA LYS A 163 -4.11 32.56 17.34
C LYS A 163 -3.26 31.28 17.41
N ASP A 164 -3.91 30.12 17.41
CA ASP A 164 -3.27 28.81 17.41
C ASP A 164 -2.44 28.58 16.15
N LEU A 165 -2.95 28.99 14.98
CA LEU A 165 -2.24 28.87 13.71
C LEU A 165 -0.99 29.76 13.70
N LYS A 166 -1.09 30.99 14.21
CA LYS A 166 0.06 31.88 14.36
C LYS A 166 1.12 31.29 15.28
N GLN A 167 0.71 30.69 16.40
CA GLN A 167 1.61 30.04 17.34
C GLN A 167 2.29 28.80 16.74
N HIS A 168 1.55 27.99 15.98
CA HIS A 168 2.11 26.85 15.27
C HIS A 168 3.11 27.26 14.19
N CYS A 169 2.81 28.27 13.39
CA CYS A 169 3.72 28.77 12.36
C CYS A 169 4.99 29.39 12.95
N ARG A 170 4.87 30.20 14.03
CA ARG A 170 6.03 30.82 14.71
C ARG A 170 7.08 29.81 15.16
N GLY A 171 6.66 28.65 15.69
CA GLY A 171 7.57 27.61 16.16
C GLY A 171 7.93 26.54 15.11
N ALA A 172 7.39 26.60 13.90
CA ALA A 172 7.57 25.53 12.91
C ALA A 172 9.03 25.37 12.49
N ARG A 173 9.72 26.50 12.27
CA ARG A 173 11.14 26.49 11.91
C ARG A 173 12.01 25.89 13.00
N THR A 174 11.83 26.30 14.25
CA THR A 174 12.58 25.77 15.39
C THR A 174 12.34 24.26 15.58
N ARG A 175 11.09 23.79 15.44
CA ARG A 175 10.79 22.35 15.50
C ARG A 175 11.47 21.56 14.39
N TYR A 176 11.52 22.13 13.19
CA TYR A 176 12.21 21.51 12.05
C TYR A 176 13.73 21.46 12.27
N GLU A 177 14.33 22.53 12.78
CA GLU A 177 15.75 22.57 13.14
C GLU A 177 16.08 21.53 14.22
N MET A 178 15.26 21.40 15.26
CA MET A 178 15.41 20.36 16.28
C MET A 178 15.30 18.94 15.70
N TYR A 179 14.33 18.71 14.80
CA TYR A 179 14.18 17.42 14.13
C TYR A 179 15.42 17.05 13.30
N LEU A 180 16.01 18.00 12.58
CA LEU A 180 17.24 17.78 11.82
C LEU A 180 18.43 17.44 12.73
N GLU A 181 18.55 18.10 13.87
CA GLU A 181 19.59 17.78 14.86
C GLU A 181 19.42 16.38 15.44
N ASP A 182 18.20 15.98 15.78
CA ASP A 182 17.89 14.66 16.31
C ASP A 182 18.15 13.56 15.27
N GLN A 183 17.80 13.79 14.00
CA GLN A 183 18.16 12.91 12.90
C GLN A 183 19.68 12.73 12.76
N LYS A 184 20.44 13.82 12.91
CA LYS A 184 21.92 13.75 12.86
C LYS A 184 22.47 12.93 14.03
N LYS A 185 22.00 13.17 15.26
CA LYS A 185 22.41 12.41 16.46
C LYS A 185 22.08 10.92 16.30
N LEU A 186 20.90 10.57 15.78
CA LEU A 186 20.50 9.18 15.56
C LEU A 186 21.39 8.47 14.53
N ARG A 187 21.76 9.15 13.43
CA ARG A 187 22.70 8.62 12.43
C ARG A 187 24.09 8.37 13.04
N GLU A 188 24.56 9.27 13.88
CA GLU A 188 25.84 9.11 14.58
C GLU A 188 25.81 7.94 15.58
N GLN A 189 24.73 7.80 16.35
CA GLN A 189 24.56 6.69 17.30
C GLN A 189 24.47 5.33 16.60
N THR A 190 23.65 5.21 15.57
CA THR A 190 23.52 3.97 14.78
C THR A 190 24.84 3.56 14.13
N THR A 191 25.64 4.52 13.65
CA THR A 191 26.97 4.26 13.10
C THR A 191 27.93 3.77 14.18
N LYS A 192 27.93 4.40 15.37
CA LYS A 192 28.74 3.97 16.52
C LYS A 192 28.34 2.56 16.99
N GLU A 193 27.05 2.26 17.03
CA GLU A 193 26.53 0.94 17.42
C GLU A 193 26.91 -0.15 16.41
N LYS A 194 26.83 0.12 15.10
CA LYS A 194 27.30 -0.81 14.06
C LYS A 194 28.78 -1.13 14.23
N LYS A 195 29.63 -0.10 14.38
CA LYS A 195 31.07 -0.28 14.63
C LYS A 195 31.35 -1.09 15.89
N ARG A 196 30.59 -0.86 16.98
CA ARG A 196 30.71 -1.65 18.22
C ARG A 196 30.32 -3.12 18.01
N LYS A 197 29.23 -3.38 17.27
CA LYS A 197 28.80 -4.75 16.96
C LYS A 197 29.84 -5.49 16.12
N GLU A 198 30.40 -4.84 15.10
CA GLU A 198 31.47 -5.39 14.26
C GLU A 198 32.71 -5.76 15.10
N LEU A 199 33.16 -4.85 15.97
CA LEU A 199 34.31 -5.10 16.85
C LEU A 199 34.05 -6.27 17.82
N CYS A 200 32.85 -6.35 18.41
CA CYS A 200 32.48 -7.47 19.28
C CYS A 200 32.49 -8.81 18.55
N GLN A 201 32.03 -8.86 17.30
CA GLN A 201 32.09 -10.07 16.47
C GLN A 201 33.54 -10.48 16.17
N GLU A 202 34.41 -9.51 15.90
CA GLU A 202 35.82 -9.75 15.64
C GLU A 202 36.55 -10.28 16.88
N ILE A 203 36.31 -9.68 18.05
CA ILE A 203 36.82 -10.18 19.34
C ILE A 203 36.37 -11.62 19.58
N GLN A 204 35.12 -11.97 19.28
CA GLN A 204 34.61 -13.33 19.45
C GLN A 204 35.27 -14.32 18.50
N LYS A 205 35.52 -13.93 17.24
CA LYS A 205 36.28 -14.73 16.27
C LYS A 205 37.72 -14.97 16.75
N VAL A 206 38.38 -13.95 17.28
CA VAL A 206 39.74 -14.09 17.81
C VAL A 206 39.76 -14.98 19.06
N LYS A 207 38.82 -14.81 19.99
CA LYS A 207 38.68 -15.67 21.18
C LYS A 207 38.48 -17.15 20.82
N THR A 208 37.59 -17.44 19.88
CA THR A 208 37.35 -18.83 19.43
C THR A 208 38.55 -19.44 18.73
N LYS A 209 39.27 -18.67 17.90
CA LYS A 209 40.54 -19.11 17.30
C LYS A 209 41.60 -19.39 18.37
N ARG A 210 41.78 -18.49 19.33
CA ARG A 210 42.72 -18.68 20.46
C ARG A 210 42.39 -19.96 21.24
N GLN A 211 41.11 -20.20 21.55
CA GLN A 211 40.70 -21.40 22.28
C GLN A 211 41.06 -22.68 21.51
N LYS A 212 40.80 -22.71 20.19
CA LYS A 212 41.17 -23.85 19.33
C LYS A 212 42.67 -24.12 19.34
N VAL A 213 43.48 -23.06 19.23
CA VAL A 213 44.94 -23.17 19.27
C VAL A 213 45.41 -23.72 20.61
N MET A 214 44.88 -23.22 21.73
CA MET A 214 45.22 -23.75 23.06
C MET A 214 44.85 -25.23 23.20
N THR A 215 43.65 -25.64 22.77
CA THR A 215 43.26 -27.06 22.81
C THR A 215 44.14 -27.95 21.91
N SER A 216 44.59 -27.43 20.76
CA SER A 216 45.52 -28.15 19.89
C SER A 216 46.92 -28.25 20.50
N ALA A 217 47.37 -27.22 21.22
CA ALA A 217 48.65 -27.24 21.93
C ALA A 217 48.62 -28.27 23.07
N GLU A 218 47.56 -28.26 23.89
CA GLU A 218 47.38 -29.21 24.99
C GLU A 218 47.29 -30.68 24.52
N THR A 219 46.65 -30.92 23.37
CA THR A 219 46.58 -32.28 22.78
C THR A 219 47.94 -32.73 22.25
N MET A 220 48.68 -31.85 21.57
CA MET A 220 50.06 -32.13 21.14
C MET A 220 51.00 -32.38 22.33
N GLU A 221 50.87 -31.64 23.43
CA GLU A 221 51.65 -31.87 24.66
C GLU A 221 51.34 -33.24 25.27
N LYS A 222 50.06 -33.62 25.36
CA LYS A 222 49.65 -34.96 25.85
C LYS A 222 50.17 -36.08 24.95
N GLU A 223 50.13 -35.90 23.63
CA GLU A 223 50.67 -36.86 22.66
C GLU A 223 52.20 -36.98 22.73
N ALA A 224 52.90 -35.86 22.93
CA ALA A 224 54.34 -35.83 23.11
C ALA A 224 54.76 -36.55 24.40
N HIS A 225 54.08 -36.27 25.52
CA HIS A 225 54.31 -36.97 26.80
C HIS A 225 53.98 -38.46 26.71
N GLY A 226 52.86 -38.83 26.07
CA GLY A 226 52.50 -40.23 25.83
C GLY A 226 53.53 -40.98 24.97
N SER A 227 54.08 -40.30 23.95
CA SER A 227 55.13 -40.85 23.09
C SER A 227 56.48 -41.02 23.81
N GLN A 228 56.84 -40.08 24.69
CA GLN A 228 58.02 -40.20 25.55
C GLN A 228 57.87 -41.35 26.57
N ALA A 229 56.69 -41.49 27.19
CA ALA A 229 56.41 -42.60 28.11
C ALA A 229 56.49 -43.96 27.40
N ARG A 230 55.95 -44.08 26.18
CA ARG A 230 56.07 -45.30 25.34
C ARG A 230 57.52 -45.62 24.98
N LYS A 231 58.32 -44.62 24.60
CA LYS A 231 59.76 -44.80 24.35
C LYS A 231 60.49 -45.28 25.61
N GLY A 232 60.19 -44.70 26.78
CA GLY A 232 60.75 -45.12 28.07
C GLY A 232 60.42 -46.57 28.43
N LEU A 233 59.17 -47.00 28.24
CA LEU A 233 58.73 -48.39 28.41
C LEU A 233 59.42 -49.34 27.44
N LEU A 234 59.60 -48.96 26.18
CA LEU A 234 60.28 -49.77 25.18
C LEU A 234 61.77 -49.95 25.51
N VAL A 235 62.44 -48.89 25.97
CA VAL A 235 63.83 -48.94 26.45
C VAL A 235 63.95 -49.84 27.67
N ARG A 236 63.04 -49.72 28.64
CA ARG A 236 63.00 -50.61 29.81
C ARG A 236 62.79 -52.07 29.40
N ARG A 237 61.86 -52.35 28.48
CA ARG A 237 61.60 -53.71 27.98
C ARG A 237 62.80 -54.30 27.24
N LYS A 238 63.48 -53.52 26.39
CA LYS A 238 64.73 -53.94 25.74
C LYS A 238 65.85 -54.20 26.76
N ARG A 239 65.96 -53.37 27.79
CA ARG A 239 66.94 -53.55 28.88
C ARG A 239 66.65 -54.82 29.67
N TRP A 240 65.40 -55.09 30.02
CA TRP A 240 65.00 -56.35 30.66
C TRP A 240 65.35 -57.58 29.81
N GLN A 241 65.16 -57.52 28.49
CA GLN A 241 65.53 -58.61 27.57
C GLN A 241 67.05 -58.82 27.42
N LEU A 242 67.88 -57.83 27.75
CA LEU A 242 69.35 -57.97 27.79
C LEU A 242 69.84 -58.66 29.06
N TYR A 243 69.10 -58.55 30.18
CA TYR A 243 69.42 -59.22 31.44
C TYR A 243 68.88 -60.66 31.54
N THR A 244 68.03 -61.09 30.60
CA THR A 244 67.39 -62.41 30.61
C THR A 244 67.82 -63.32 29.45
N LYS A 245 68.87 -62.94 28.71
CA LYS A 245 69.53 -63.86 27.78
C LYS A 245 70.64 -64.63 28.53
N PRO A 246 70.63 -65.97 28.51
CA PRO A 246 71.64 -66.81 29.15
C PRO A 246 73.02 -66.65 28.52
#